data_AF-A0A821S092-F1
#
_entry.id   AF-A0A821S092-F1
#
_cell.length_a   1.000
_cell.length_b   1.000
_cell.length_c   1.000
_cell.angle_alpha   90.00
_cell.angle_beta   90.00
_cell.angle_gamma   90.00
#
_symmetry.space_group_name_H-M   'P 1'
#
loop_
_entity.id
_entity.type
_entity.pdbx_description
1 polymer ?
#
loop_
_entity_poly.entity_id
_entity_poly.type
_entity_poly.pdbx_seq_one_letter_code
_entity_poly.pdbx_strand_id
1 'polypeptide(L)'
;MSTENKVKRVRAPNWETVEKKLLREVLADYVDIIEDKCTNTNTNKRKYHAWLKVYERFNELNVRQRALVELKQQWRMSKVDAKKIMSEHRIAKNKTGGGSRPSSPDEDTINLVKLLPLEFEVDQNKFDSDAPQIVSATVSTVYVTSVDTHVHSGQLQ
;
A
#
# COMPACT_ATOMS: atom_id res chain seq x y z
N MET A 1 -0.84 52.46 -1.18
CA MET A 1 -0.03 51.32 -0.66
C MET A 1 -1.02 50.29 -0.13
N SER A 2 -1.31 49.25 -0.90
CA SER A 2 -2.28 48.23 -0.52
C SER A 2 -1.59 47.16 0.32
N THR A 3 -1.97 47.03 1.58
CA THR A 3 -1.47 45.99 2.47
C THR A 3 -2.14 44.68 2.13
N GLU A 4 -1.38 43.80 1.47
CA GLU A 4 -1.81 42.44 1.15
C GLU A 4 -1.97 41.63 2.46
N ASN A 5 -3.21 41.29 2.77
CA ASN A 5 -3.60 40.64 4.01
C ASN A 5 -3.23 39.14 3.92
N LYS A 6 -1.99 38.80 4.31
CA LYS A 6 -1.49 37.42 4.27
C LYS A 6 -2.23 36.55 5.29
N VAL A 7 -3.20 35.75 4.81
CA VAL A 7 -3.94 34.79 5.64
C VAL A 7 -2.94 33.82 6.29
N LYS A 8 -2.90 33.82 7.63
CA LYS A 8 -2.08 32.88 8.41
C LYS A 8 -2.66 31.47 8.24
N ARG A 9 -1.86 30.52 7.76
CA ARG A 9 -2.28 29.11 7.66
C ARG A 9 -2.62 28.56 9.04
N VAL A 10 -3.88 28.20 9.23
CA VAL A 10 -4.33 27.44 10.39
C VAL A 10 -3.82 25.99 10.24
N ARG A 11 -3.26 25.42 11.31
CA ARG A 11 -2.83 24.02 11.30
C ARG A 11 -4.08 23.13 11.29
N ALA A 12 -4.07 22.12 10.43
CA ALA A 12 -5.13 21.12 10.42
C ALA A 12 -5.13 20.33 11.75
N PRO A 13 -6.30 19.84 12.21
CA PRO A 13 -6.39 18.95 13.37
C PRO A 13 -5.56 17.68 13.18
N ASN A 14 -5.05 17.12 14.27
CA ASN A 14 -4.34 15.84 14.24
C ASN A 14 -5.25 14.69 13.78
N TRP A 15 -4.65 13.64 13.21
CA TRP A 15 -5.35 12.42 12.83
C TRP A 15 -5.52 11.49 14.01
N GLU A 16 -6.77 11.10 14.29
CA GLU A 16 -7.07 10.15 15.36
C GLU A 16 -6.86 8.70 14.93
N THR A 17 -6.64 7.80 15.88
CA THR A 17 -6.41 6.38 15.60
C THR A 17 -7.61 5.75 14.89
N VAL A 18 -8.83 6.05 15.34
CA VAL A 18 -10.08 5.60 14.70
C VAL A 18 -10.19 6.12 13.27
N GLU A 19 -9.81 7.38 13.06
CA GLU A 19 -9.83 8.05 11.75
C GLU A 19 -8.82 7.40 10.78
N LYS A 20 -7.62 7.07 11.27
CA LYS A 20 -6.60 6.34 10.49
C LYS A 20 -7.06 4.93 10.13
N LYS A 21 -7.75 4.25 11.04
CA LYS A 21 -8.27 2.90 10.81
C LYS A 21 -9.36 2.90 9.74
N LEU A 22 -10.34 3.80 9.88
CA LEU A 22 -11.40 4.00 8.89
C LEU A 22 -10.82 4.29 7.50
N LEU A 23 -9.79 5.14 7.40
CA LEU A 23 -9.13 5.44 6.13
C LEU A 23 -8.57 4.17 5.47
N ARG A 24 -7.92 3.28 6.25
CA ARG A 24 -7.39 2.01 5.73
C ARG A 24 -8.50 1.06 5.28
N GLU A 25 -9.58 0.96 6.05
CA GLU A 25 -10.74 0.11 5.71
C GLU A 25 -11.39 0.57 4.41
N VAL A 26 -11.64 1.88 4.25
CA VAL A 26 -12.20 2.43 3.01
C VAL A 26 -11.25 2.25 1.83
N LEU A 27 -9.94 2.43 2.05
CA LEU A 27 -8.94 2.29 1.00
C LEU A 27 -8.79 0.85 0.51
N ALA A 28 -8.96 -0.15 1.37
CA ALA A 28 -8.76 -1.56 1.05
C ALA A 28 -9.50 -1.99 -0.25
N ASP A 29 -10.70 -1.46 -0.47
CA ASP A 29 -11.53 -1.75 -1.66
C ASP A 29 -11.00 -1.10 -2.96
N TYR A 30 -10.05 -0.17 -2.87
CA TYR A 30 -9.50 0.61 -4.00
C TYR A 30 -7.97 0.53 -4.11
N VAL A 31 -7.30 -0.25 -3.25
CA VAL A 31 -5.83 -0.31 -3.18
C VAL A 31 -5.23 -0.75 -4.53
N ASP A 32 -5.84 -1.72 -5.20
CA ASP A 32 -5.41 -2.24 -6.50
C ASP A 32 -5.35 -1.14 -7.58
N ILE A 33 -6.30 -0.21 -7.58
CA ILE A 33 -6.35 0.90 -8.52
C ILE A 33 -5.38 2.02 -8.09
N ILE A 34 -5.36 2.35 -6.79
CA ILE A 34 -4.58 3.47 -6.24
C ILE A 34 -3.07 3.19 -6.32
N GLU A 35 -2.67 1.95 -6.08
CA GLU A 35 -1.28 1.48 -6.02
C GLU A 35 -0.80 0.84 -7.33
N ASP A 36 -1.62 0.91 -8.39
CA ASP A 36 -1.20 0.53 -9.75
C ASP A 36 0.10 1.28 -10.13
N LYS A 37 1.13 0.59 -10.63
CA LYS A 37 2.41 1.21 -11.02
C LYS A 37 2.34 1.91 -12.38
N CYS A 38 1.27 1.73 -13.15
CA CYS A 38 1.10 2.36 -14.46
C CYS A 38 0.97 3.89 -14.36
N THR A 39 1.68 4.60 -15.23
CA THR A 39 1.77 6.08 -15.25
C THR A 39 1.04 6.73 -16.43
N ASN A 40 0.31 5.96 -17.24
CA ASN A 40 -0.41 6.48 -18.39
C ASN A 40 -1.61 7.37 -18.00
N THR A 41 -2.05 8.23 -18.90
CA THR A 41 -3.15 9.19 -18.66
C THR A 41 -4.45 8.52 -18.19
N ASN A 42 -4.79 7.35 -18.73
CA ASN A 42 -6.01 6.64 -18.36
C ASN A 42 -5.93 6.10 -16.91
N THR A 43 -4.81 5.45 -16.56
CA THR A 43 -4.56 5.00 -15.19
C THR A 43 -4.58 6.16 -14.20
N ASN A 44 -3.98 7.31 -14.55
CA ASN A 44 -4.00 8.49 -13.68
C ASN A 44 -5.43 9.01 -13.45
N LYS A 45 -6.30 9.01 -14.46
CA LYS A 45 -7.72 9.33 -14.31
C LYS A 45 -8.44 8.32 -13.42
N ARG A 46 -8.23 7.02 -13.64
CA ARG A 46 -8.81 5.95 -12.81
C ARG A 46 -8.41 6.10 -11.33
N LYS A 47 -7.13 6.31 -11.06
CA LYS A 47 -6.62 6.62 -9.71
C LYS A 47 -7.30 7.84 -9.11
N TYR A 48 -7.43 8.92 -9.88
CA TYR A 48 -8.10 10.13 -9.40
C TYR A 48 -9.56 9.87 -9.02
N HIS A 49 -10.31 9.14 -9.85
CA HIS A 49 -11.69 8.77 -9.55
C HIS A 49 -11.80 7.84 -8.33
N ALA A 50 -10.90 6.86 -8.19
CA ALA A 50 -10.85 6.01 -7.00
C ALA A 50 -10.61 6.84 -5.73
N TRP A 51 -9.69 7.81 -5.80
CA TRP A 51 -9.44 8.77 -4.72
C TRP A 51 -10.66 9.63 -4.37
N LEU A 52 -11.46 10.04 -5.36
CA LEU A 52 -12.72 10.76 -5.11
C LEU A 52 -13.73 9.86 -4.40
N LYS A 53 -13.84 8.59 -4.78
CA LYS A 53 -14.73 7.63 -4.12
C LYS A 53 -14.32 7.33 -2.68
N VAL A 54 -13.02 7.20 -2.43
CA VAL A 54 -12.48 7.12 -1.08
C VAL A 54 -12.82 8.37 -0.28
N TYR A 55 -12.64 9.56 -0.86
CA TYR A 55 -12.98 10.83 -0.20
C TYR A 55 -14.45 10.94 0.16
N GLU A 56 -15.36 10.64 -0.77
CA GLU A 56 -16.81 10.66 -0.55
C GLU A 56 -17.18 9.72 0.61
N ARG A 57 -16.78 8.45 0.52
CA ARG A 57 -17.12 7.42 1.51
C ARG A 57 -16.48 7.69 2.87
N PHE A 58 -15.22 8.11 2.90
CA PHE A 58 -14.54 8.43 4.14
C PHE A 58 -15.22 9.57 4.88
N ASN A 59 -15.54 10.65 4.17
CA ASN A 59 -16.17 11.82 4.77
C ASN A 59 -17.64 11.62 5.13
N GLU A 60 -18.33 10.70 4.47
CA GLU A 60 -19.68 10.26 4.87
C GLU A 60 -19.65 9.50 6.21
N LEU A 61 -18.64 8.66 6.42
CA LEU A 61 -18.51 7.82 7.61
C LEU A 61 -17.76 8.50 8.77
N ASN A 62 -16.89 9.46 8.47
CA ASN A 62 -16.05 10.12 9.46
C ASN A 62 -16.76 11.32 10.08
N VAL A 63 -16.57 11.50 11.40
CA VAL A 63 -17.14 12.64 12.13
C VAL A 63 -16.57 13.97 11.63
N ARG A 64 -15.31 13.98 11.18
CA ARG A 64 -14.63 15.18 10.70
C ARG A 64 -14.38 15.12 9.20
N GLN A 65 -14.67 16.21 8.53
CA GLN A 65 -14.36 16.36 7.12
C GLN A 65 -12.86 16.54 6.92
N ARG A 66 -12.29 15.79 5.99
CA ARG A 66 -10.88 15.91 5.57
C ARG A 66 -10.82 16.19 4.08
N ALA A 67 -9.90 17.06 3.68
CA ALA A 67 -9.68 17.37 2.27
C ALA A 67 -8.97 16.21 1.56
N LEU A 68 -9.25 16.01 0.27
CA LEU A 68 -8.66 14.94 -0.53
C LEU A 68 -7.12 14.88 -0.44
N VAL A 69 -6.48 16.04 -0.40
CA VAL A 69 -5.02 16.17 -0.27
C VAL A 69 -4.53 15.60 1.06
N GLU A 70 -5.28 15.81 2.15
CA GLU A 70 -4.96 15.30 3.47
C GLU A 70 -5.07 13.77 3.51
N LEU A 71 -6.10 13.17 2.88
CA LEU A 71 -6.25 11.71 2.81
C LEU A 71 -5.06 11.08 2.06
N LYS A 72 -4.71 11.64 0.90
CA LYS A 72 -3.54 11.18 0.11
C LYS A 72 -2.25 11.28 0.91
N GLN A 73 -2.04 12.40 1.61
CA GLN A 73 -0.88 12.60 2.45
C GLN A 73 -0.85 11.59 3.61
N GLN A 74 -1.98 11.40 4.29
CA GLN A 74 -2.09 10.47 5.42
C GLN A 74 -1.84 9.03 4.99
N TRP A 75 -2.33 8.63 3.82
CA TRP A 75 -2.04 7.31 3.24
C TRP A 75 -0.53 7.14 3.00
N ARG A 76 0.10 8.12 2.34
CA ARG A 76 1.55 8.11 2.11
C ARG A 76 2.33 7.98 3.42
N MET A 77 1.98 8.76 4.44
CA MET A 77 2.65 8.68 5.75
C MET A 77 2.44 7.32 6.41
N SER A 78 1.23 6.77 6.35
CA SER A 78 0.93 5.45 6.90
C SER A 78 1.80 4.35 6.27
N LYS A 79 2.03 4.42 4.94
CA LYS A 79 2.95 3.50 4.25
C LYS A 79 4.40 3.64 4.74
N VAL A 80 4.88 4.88 4.90
CA VAL A 80 6.24 5.16 5.38
C VAL A 80 6.42 4.65 6.81
N ASP A 81 5.47 4.92 7.69
CA ASP A 81 5.49 4.46 9.08
C ASP A 81 5.49 2.94 9.16
N ALA A 82 4.65 2.27 8.38
CA ALA A 82 4.62 0.80 8.32
C ALA A 82 5.94 0.21 7.83
N LYS A 83 6.56 0.80 6.80
CA LYS A 83 7.90 0.40 6.33
C LYS A 83 8.95 0.53 7.41
N LYS A 84 8.93 1.63 8.16
CA LYS A 84 9.85 1.87 9.27
C LYS A 84 9.69 0.79 10.34
N ILE A 85 8.47 0.55 10.81
CA ILE A 85 8.16 -0.45 11.84
C ILE A 85 8.61 -1.85 11.40
N MET A 86 8.32 -2.23 10.15
CA MET A 86 8.71 -3.53 9.62
C MET A 86 10.23 -3.68 9.50
N SER A 87 10.93 -2.62 9.08
CA SER A 87 12.39 -2.61 9.00
C SER A 87 13.02 -2.74 10.39
N GLU A 88 12.56 -1.96 11.36
CA GLU A 88 13.02 -2.03 12.75
C GLU A 88 12.78 -3.42 13.36
N HIS A 89 11.61 -4.00 13.12
CA HIS A 89 11.30 -5.36 13.56
C HIS A 89 12.21 -6.41 12.91
N ARG A 90 12.51 -6.28 11.61
CA ARG A 90 13.44 -7.17 10.90
C ARG A 90 14.86 -7.09 11.50
N ILE A 91 15.36 -5.87 11.69
CA ILE A 91 16.68 -5.64 12.31
C ILE A 91 16.71 -6.24 13.71
N ALA A 92 15.68 -6.00 14.52
CA ALA A 92 15.61 -6.55 15.88
C ALA A 92 15.58 -8.09 15.89
N LYS A 93 14.89 -8.71 14.93
CA LYS A 93 14.84 -10.17 14.78
C LYS A 93 16.19 -10.78 14.40
N ASN A 94 17.01 -10.07 13.61
CA ASN A 94 18.29 -10.55 13.12
C ASN A 94 19.46 -10.32 14.10
N LYS A 95 19.25 -9.59 15.21
CA LYS A 95 20.27 -9.41 16.26
C LYS A 95 20.50 -10.73 17.00
N THR A 96 21.64 -11.36 16.77
CA THR A 96 22.10 -12.52 17.53
C THR A 96 22.91 -12.07 18.75
N GLY A 97 22.42 -12.36 19.96
CA GLY A 97 23.09 -11.98 21.21
C GLY A 97 22.36 -12.38 22.49
N GLY A 98 21.59 -13.48 22.48
CA GLY A 98 20.90 -13.99 23.67
C GLY A 98 19.80 -13.09 24.26
N GLY A 99 19.42 -11.99 23.58
CA GLY A 99 18.37 -11.08 24.02
C GLY A 99 16.97 -11.67 23.87
N SER A 100 16.00 -11.06 24.55
CA SER A 100 14.58 -11.41 24.42
C SER A 100 14.07 -11.16 23.00
N ARG A 101 13.12 -12.01 22.57
CA ARG A 101 12.44 -11.87 21.27
C ARG A 101 11.81 -10.47 21.18
N PRO A 102 12.01 -9.72 20.07
CA PRO A 102 11.34 -8.44 19.88
C PRO A 102 9.81 -8.62 19.84
N SER A 103 9.09 -7.64 20.39
CA SER A 103 7.63 -7.58 20.29
C SER A 103 7.20 -7.59 18.82
N SER A 104 6.13 -8.32 18.49
CA SER A 104 5.55 -8.29 17.15
C SER A 104 5.10 -6.88 16.78
N PRO A 105 5.14 -6.50 15.49
CA PRO A 105 4.53 -5.26 15.02
C PRO A 105 3.03 -5.25 15.34
N ASP A 106 2.48 -4.04 15.39
CA ASP A 106 1.04 -3.84 15.59
C ASP A 106 0.20 -4.47 14.47
N GLU A 107 -0.99 -4.97 14.80
CA GLU A 107 -1.89 -5.67 13.86
C GLU A 107 -2.32 -4.77 12.69
N ASP A 108 -2.52 -3.46 12.91
CA ASP A 108 -2.83 -2.51 11.84
C ASP A 108 -1.68 -2.39 10.85
N THR A 109 -0.43 -2.44 11.36
CA THR A 109 0.77 -2.39 10.52
C THR A 109 0.86 -3.65 9.67
N ILE A 110 0.62 -4.82 10.26
CA ILE A 110 0.62 -6.10 9.55
C ILE A 110 -0.43 -6.10 8.44
N ASN A 111 -1.65 -5.64 8.72
CA ASN A 111 -2.72 -5.60 7.74
C ASN A 111 -2.47 -4.57 6.63
N LEU A 112 -1.88 -3.42 6.95
CA LEU A 112 -1.45 -2.45 5.94
C LEU A 112 -0.37 -3.01 5.01
N VAL A 113 0.59 -3.75 5.55
CA VAL A 113 1.66 -4.38 4.76
C VAL A 113 1.09 -5.44 3.81
N LYS A 114 0.12 -6.24 4.26
CA LYS A 114 -0.56 -7.24 3.41
C LYS A 114 -1.28 -6.61 2.22
N LEU A 115 -1.81 -5.40 2.38
CA LEU A 115 -2.46 -4.65 1.29
C LEU A 115 -1.46 -4.13 0.25
N LEU A 116 -0.16 -4.08 0.57
CA LEU A 116 0.87 -3.40 -0.23
C LEU A 116 2.01 -4.34 -0.63
N PRO A 117 1.73 -5.47 -1.30
CA PRO A 117 2.73 -6.52 -1.53
C PRO A 117 3.96 -6.02 -2.31
N LEU A 118 3.76 -5.06 -3.22
CA LEU A 118 4.81 -4.56 -4.12
C LEU A 118 5.69 -3.44 -3.53
N GLU A 119 5.39 -2.95 -2.33
CA GLU A 119 6.14 -1.83 -1.69
C GLU A 119 7.24 -2.32 -0.74
N PHE A 120 7.31 -3.64 -0.48
CA PHE A 120 8.25 -4.28 0.45
C PHE A 120 9.19 -5.27 -0.24
N GLU A 121 9.28 -5.27 -1.58
CA GLU A 121 10.33 -5.99 -2.28
C GLU A 121 11.68 -5.39 -1.88
N VAL A 122 12.51 -6.20 -1.23
CA VAL A 122 13.84 -5.80 -0.77
C VAL A 122 14.82 -6.26 -1.83
N ASP A 123 15.61 -5.32 -2.36
CA ASP A 123 16.72 -5.65 -3.25
C ASP A 123 17.64 -6.67 -2.59
N GLN A 124 17.82 -7.81 -3.25
CA GLN A 124 18.72 -8.87 -2.78
C GLN A 124 20.16 -8.49 -3.10
N ASN A 125 20.89 -8.04 -2.09
CA ASN A 125 22.33 -7.86 -2.20
C ASN A 125 23.07 -9.00 -1.48
N LYS A 126 23.82 -9.80 -2.24
CA LYS A 126 24.61 -10.94 -1.72
C LYS A 126 25.77 -10.54 -0.82
N PHE A 127 26.11 -9.25 -0.75
CA PHE A 127 27.18 -8.72 0.10
C PHE A 127 26.65 -7.89 1.27
N ASP A 128 25.32 -7.78 1.41
CA ASP A 128 24.69 -7.05 2.51
C ASP A 128 24.37 -8.03 3.65
N SER A 129 24.98 -7.81 4.81
CA SER A 129 24.81 -8.65 6.00
C SER A 129 23.36 -8.67 6.54
N ASP A 130 22.51 -7.74 6.10
CA ASP A 130 21.09 -7.67 6.46
C ASP A 130 20.12 -8.16 5.37
N ALA A 131 20.63 -8.84 4.32
CA ALA A 131 19.81 -9.34 3.23
C ALA A 131 18.68 -10.29 3.73
N PRO A 132 17.41 -10.07 3.34
CA PRO A 132 16.31 -10.88 3.82
C PRO A 132 16.36 -12.29 3.22
N GLN A 133 16.32 -13.29 4.10
CA GLN A 133 16.06 -14.68 3.75
C GLN A 133 14.59 -14.79 3.31
N ILE A 134 14.34 -14.98 2.00
CA ILE A 134 12.98 -15.22 1.50
C ILE A 134 12.52 -16.58 2.00
N VAL A 135 11.56 -16.60 2.93
CA VAL A 135 10.71 -17.78 3.09
C VAL A 135 9.77 -17.83 1.90
N SER A 136 9.99 -18.79 1.01
CA SER A 136 9.15 -19.03 -0.16
C SER A 136 7.71 -19.30 0.31
N ALA A 137 6.85 -18.29 0.25
CA ALA A 137 5.41 -18.53 0.21
C ALA A 137 5.14 -19.05 -1.20
N THR A 138 4.80 -20.33 -1.27
CA THR A 138 4.41 -21.05 -2.49
C THR A 138 3.17 -20.40 -3.11
N VAL A 139 3.37 -19.39 -3.95
CA VAL A 139 2.36 -18.98 -4.92
C VAL A 139 2.38 -20.03 -6.02
N SER A 140 1.52 -21.04 -5.88
CA SER A 140 1.23 -21.97 -6.96
C SER A 140 0.48 -21.22 -8.05
N THR A 141 1.20 -20.68 -9.03
CA THR A 141 0.60 -20.15 -10.25
C THR A 141 0.14 -21.33 -11.10
N VAL A 142 -1.14 -21.64 -11.03
CA VAL A 142 -1.80 -22.58 -11.94
C VAL A 142 -2.00 -21.86 -13.27
N TYR A 143 -1.17 -22.16 -14.27
CA TYR A 143 -1.48 -21.77 -15.65
C TYR A 143 -2.54 -22.75 -16.18
N VAL A 144 -3.78 -22.30 -16.23
CA VAL A 144 -4.83 -22.95 -17.03
C VAL A 144 -4.76 -22.34 -18.43
N THR A 145 -4.11 -23.03 -19.37
CA THR A 145 -4.29 -22.75 -20.80
C THR A 145 -5.34 -23.71 -21.35
N SER A 146 -6.56 -23.18 -21.48
CA SER A 146 -7.69 -23.85 -22.13
C SER A 146 -7.56 -23.72 -23.65
N VAL A 147 -7.52 -24.88 -24.29
CA VAL A 147 -7.85 -25.30 -25.68
C VAL A 147 -7.97 -24.26 -26.80
N ASP A 148 -7.25 -24.52 -27.89
CA ASP A 148 -7.77 -24.28 -29.24
C ASP A 148 -7.51 -25.53 -30.08
N THR A 149 -8.58 -26.31 -30.29
CA THR A 149 -8.64 -27.40 -31.26
C THR A 149 -9.01 -26.82 -32.61
N HIS A 150 -8.09 -26.83 -33.57
CA HIS A 150 -8.48 -26.75 -34.98
C HIS A 150 -7.93 -27.93 -35.80
N VAL A 151 -8.89 -28.59 -36.41
CA VAL A 151 -8.84 -29.79 -37.23
C VAL A 151 -8.17 -29.51 -38.57
N HIS A 152 -7.29 -30.39 -39.04
CA HIS A 152 -7.16 -30.64 -40.48
C HIS A 152 -6.87 -32.12 -40.75
N SER A 153 -7.87 -32.81 -41.28
CA SER A 153 -7.81 -34.20 -41.73
C SER A 153 -7.79 -34.27 -43.25
N GLY A 154 -6.95 -35.16 -43.80
CA GLY A 154 -7.05 -35.80 -45.13
C GLY A 154 -6.61 -34.94 -46.32
N GLN A 155 -6.02 -35.45 -47.41
CA GLN A 155 -5.78 -36.80 -47.95
C GLN A 155 -4.57 -36.71 -48.90
N LEU A 156 -3.67 -37.71 -48.97
CA LEU A 156 -3.64 -38.80 -49.97
C LEU A 156 -3.96 -38.38 -51.42
N GLN A 157 -2.91 -38.33 -52.25
CA GLN A 157 -2.79 -39.05 -53.53
C GLN A 157 -1.31 -39.28 -53.87
#